data_AF-K5YX24-F1
#
_entry.id   AF-K5YX24-F1
#
_cell.length_a   1.000
_cell.length_b   1.000
_cell.length_c   1.000
_cell.angle_alpha   90.00
_cell.angle_beta   90.00
_cell.angle_gamma   90.00
#
_symmetry.space_group_name_H-M   'P 1'
#
loop_
_entity.id
_entity.type
_entity.pdbx_description
1 polymer ?
#
loop_
_entity_poly.entity_id
_entity_poly.type
_entity_poly.pdbx_seq_one_letter_code
_entity_poly.pdbx_strand_id
1 'polypeptide(L)'
;MDAIVTGEALTPETPVAEAEIEQTVIRTWRFALVPAQLKALEQSPLFGPPTRAKRLQERYLDTEDFALARAGVTLSWRKAGRGMRLSLLHEGVRLDAAQSGEDPDLSAFGPAWQASLTTLLQDAPLYEIAGARLRQTTRSFAGATLCFEAGQLSAEGGKIALAEVELCGPATALADAALALAGQAALTLQPECPGPRAVRLAGGPMLKPQKAAGALEGAP
;
A
#
# COMPACT_ATOMS: atom_id res chain seq x y z
N MET A 1 58.83 21.55 26.20
CA MET A 1 58.36 21.23 24.84
C MET A 1 57.95 19.77 24.83
N ASP A 2 56.87 19.49 24.11
CA ASP A 2 56.23 18.19 23.86
C ASP A 2 55.14 17.75 24.84
N ALA A 3 53.91 18.13 24.47
CA ALA A 3 52.66 17.50 24.87
C ALA A 3 51.98 17.01 23.58
N ILE A 4 51.83 15.69 23.38
CA ILE A 4 50.99 15.15 22.30
C ILE A 4 50.30 13.85 22.75
N VAL A 5 48.97 14.00 22.91
CA VAL A 5 47.86 13.10 22.52
C VAL A 5 47.74 11.74 23.21
N THR A 6 46.94 11.72 24.28
CA THR A 6 46.12 10.57 24.67
C THR A 6 45.02 10.34 23.63
N GLY A 7 45.03 9.17 22.99
CA GLY A 7 43.97 8.75 22.08
C GLY A 7 42.67 8.49 22.83
N GLU A 8 41.62 9.22 22.48
CA GLU A 8 40.25 8.84 22.80
C GLU A 8 39.89 7.56 22.03
N ALA A 9 39.47 6.54 22.78
CA ALA A 9 38.90 5.34 22.21
C ALA A 9 37.59 5.70 21.52
N LEU A 10 37.54 5.52 20.20
CA LEU A 10 36.31 5.50 19.41
C LEU A 10 35.38 4.43 20.01
N THR A 11 34.32 4.86 20.67
CA THR A 11 33.21 3.98 21.03
C THR A 11 32.62 3.40 19.74
N PRO A 12 32.42 2.07 19.64
CA PRO A 12 31.77 1.49 18.48
C PRO A 12 30.35 2.07 18.39
N GLU A 13 30.06 2.74 17.26
CA GLU A 13 28.72 3.19 16.94
C GLU A 13 27.78 1.99 17.07
N THR A 14 26.77 2.14 17.93
CA THR A 14 25.71 1.15 18.03
C THR A 14 25.04 1.10 16.67
N PRO A 15 24.96 -0.06 15.99
CA PRO A 15 24.28 -0.13 14.70
C PRO A 15 22.85 0.35 14.91
N VAL A 16 22.50 1.45 14.24
CA VAL A 16 21.12 1.92 14.15
C VAL A 16 20.35 0.75 13.57
N ALA A 17 19.37 0.24 14.31
CA ALA A 17 18.52 -0.85 13.83
C ALA A 17 17.96 -0.42 12.48
N GLU A 18 18.40 -1.08 11.40
CA GLU A 18 17.89 -0.81 10.06
C GLU A 18 16.38 -1.02 10.13
N ALA A 19 15.62 0.02 9.80
CA ALA A 19 14.17 -0.10 9.72
C ALA A 19 13.87 -1.21 8.70
N GLU A 20 13.23 -2.29 9.14
CA GLU A 20 12.88 -3.41 8.27
C GLU A 20 11.94 -2.91 7.16
N ILE A 21 12.49 -2.76 5.94
CA ILE A 21 11.71 -2.46 4.74
C ILE A 21 11.11 -3.78 4.26
N GLU A 22 9.79 -3.86 4.30
CA GLU A 22 9.06 -5.03 3.82
C GLU A 22 8.78 -4.85 2.32
N GLN A 23 9.48 -5.60 1.47
CA GLN A 23 9.21 -5.67 0.04
C GLN A 23 8.25 -6.82 -0.27
N THR A 24 7.12 -6.49 -0.90
CA THR A 24 6.09 -7.46 -1.26
C THR A 24 5.78 -7.37 -2.75
N VAL A 25 5.90 -8.47 -3.48
CA VAL A 25 5.29 -8.61 -4.81
C VAL A 25 3.80 -8.80 -4.61
N ILE A 26 2.98 -7.86 -5.09
CA ILE A 26 1.53 -7.95 -4.94
C ILE A 26 1.02 -9.05 -5.87
N ARG A 27 0.74 -10.21 -5.28
CA ARG A 27 -0.02 -11.31 -5.91
C ARG A 27 -1.39 -11.36 -5.29
N THR A 28 -2.25 -10.46 -5.74
CA THR A 28 -3.61 -10.35 -5.20
C THR A 28 -4.62 -10.20 -6.31
N TRP A 29 -5.79 -10.80 -6.12
CA TRP A 29 -6.94 -10.56 -6.98
C TRP A 29 -7.94 -9.73 -6.19
N ARG A 30 -8.37 -8.61 -6.76
CA ARG A 30 -9.28 -7.67 -6.12
C ARG A 30 -10.58 -7.62 -6.90
N PHE A 31 -11.69 -7.64 -6.19
CA PHE A 31 -13.01 -7.59 -6.79
C PHE A 31 -13.81 -6.44 -6.18
N ALA A 32 -14.38 -5.61 -7.03
CA ALA A 32 -15.39 -4.64 -6.65
C ALA A 32 -16.74 -5.34 -6.49
N LEU A 33 -17.46 -4.94 -5.45
CA LEU A 33 -18.78 -5.44 -5.07
C LEU A 33 -19.70 -4.25 -4.82
N VAL A 34 -21.01 -4.48 -4.84
CA VAL A 34 -21.92 -3.52 -4.20
C VAL A 34 -21.88 -3.70 -2.68
N PRO A 35 -22.13 -2.65 -1.87
CA PRO A 35 -22.02 -2.73 -0.40
C PRO A 35 -22.85 -3.84 0.24
N ALA A 36 -24.04 -4.13 -0.29
CA ALA A 36 -24.89 -5.21 0.20
C ALA A 36 -24.26 -6.60 -0.01
N GLN A 37 -23.60 -6.84 -1.15
CA GLN A 37 -22.91 -8.09 -1.43
C GLN A 37 -21.70 -8.26 -0.53
N LEU A 38 -20.89 -7.20 -0.34
CA LEU A 38 -19.75 -7.25 0.56
C LEU A 38 -20.18 -7.62 1.99
N LYS A 39 -21.24 -6.97 2.49
CA LYS A 39 -21.80 -7.26 3.82
C LYS A 39 -22.31 -8.70 3.94
N ALA A 40 -22.97 -9.22 2.91
CA ALA A 40 -23.45 -10.60 2.89
C ALA A 40 -22.28 -11.60 2.92
N LEU A 41 -21.22 -11.35 2.14
CA LEU A 41 -20.01 -12.17 2.16
C LEU A 41 -19.31 -12.12 3.52
N GLU A 42 -19.14 -10.93 4.11
CA GLU A 42 -18.52 -10.79 5.44
C GLU A 42 -19.25 -11.60 6.51
N GLN A 43 -20.57 -11.76 6.40
CA GLN A 43 -21.42 -12.51 7.33
C GLN A 43 -21.51 -14.00 7.01
N SER A 44 -20.94 -14.44 5.88
CA SER A 44 -21.04 -15.83 5.45
C SER A 44 -20.37 -16.79 6.44
N PRO A 45 -21.02 -17.92 6.79
CA PRO A 45 -20.39 -18.96 7.62
C PRO A 45 -19.32 -19.76 6.86
N LEU A 46 -19.18 -19.58 5.54
CA LEU A 46 -18.26 -20.34 4.69
C LEU A 46 -16.78 -20.00 4.91
N PHE A 47 -16.49 -18.86 5.54
CA PHE A 47 -15.12 -18.40 5.73
C PHE A 47 -14.65 -18.64 7.17
N GLY A 48 -13.34 -18.68 7.39
CA GLY A 48 -12.76 -18.74 8.73
C GLY A 48 -13.19 -17.56 9.61
N PRO A 49 -12.96 -17.59 10.92
CA PRO A 49 -13.38 -16.52 11.82
C PRO A 49 -12.77 -15.16 11.41
N PRO A 50 -13.52 -14.05 11.54
CA PRO A 50 -13.01 -12.73 11.20
C PRO A 50 -11.99 -12.23 12.20
N THR A 51 -10.98 -11.53 11.69
CA THR A 51 -10.10 -10.72 12.53
C THR A 51 -10.84 -9.47 13.03
N ARG A 52 -10.27 -8.83 14.07
CA ARG A 52 -10.79 -7.55 14.56
C ARG A 52 -10.73 -6.51 13.45
N ALA A 53 -11.86 -5.84 13.21
CA ALA A 53 -11.94 -4.78 12.23
C ALA A 53 -10.91 -3.67 12.50
N LYS A 54 -10.11 -3.37 11.48
CA LYS A 54 -9.17 -2.25 11.47
C LYS A 54 -9.84 -1.06 10.80
N ARG A 55 -9.58 0.14 11.32
CA ARG A 55 -9.88 1.40 10.63
C ARG A 55 -8.57 1.91 10.05
N LEU A 56 -8.55 2.09 8.73
CA LEU A 56 -7.41 2.59 7.98
C LEU A 56 -7.70 4.02 7.57
N GLN A 57 -6.72 4.90 7.77
CA GLN A 57 -6.70 6.25 7.23
C GLN A 57 -5.47 6.34 6.34
N GLU A 58 -5.67 6.63 5.06
CA GLU A 58 -4.59 6.79 4.09
C GLU A 58 -4.58 8.20 3.54
N ARG A 59 -3.38 8.71 3.32
CA ARG A 59 -3.08 9.95 2.62
C ARG A 59 -2.23 9.57 1.41
N TYR A 60 -2.68 9.90 0.20
CA TYR A 60 -1.91 9.72 -1.02
C TYR A 60 -1.17 11.00 -1.30
N LEU A 61 0.13 10.86 -1.55
CA LEU A 61 1.07 11.97 -1.62
C LEU A 61 1.66 12.05 -3.03
N ASP A 62 1.73 13.25 -3.57
CA ASP A 62 2.40 13.55 -4.84
C ASP A 62 2.81 15.03 -4.88
N THR A 63 3.56 15.43 -5.90
CA THR A 63 3.81 16.84 -6.20
C THR A 63 2.56 17.48 -6.81
N GLU A 64 2.50 18.82 -6.84
CA GLU A 64 1.39 19.56 -7.46
C GLU A 64 1.13 19.15 -8.92
N ASP A 65 2.19 18.79 -9.64
CA ASP A 65 2.12 18.37 -11.04
C ASP A 65 2.06 16.84 -11.23
N PHE A 66 1.95 16.06 -10.16
CA PHE A 66 1.87 14.59 -10.19
C PHE A 66 3.14 13.90 -10.74
N ALA A 67 4.33 14.32 -10.29
CA ALA A 67 5.60 13.77 -10.72
C ALA A 67 5.74 12.26 -10.41
N LEU A 68 5.30 11.81 -9.23
CA LEU A 68 5.34 10.39 -8.87
C LEU A 68 4.39 9.59 -9.75
N ALA A 69 3.15 10.07 -9.93
CA ALA A 69 2.19 9.40 -10.79
C ALA A 69 2.68 9.29 -12.25
N ARG A 70 3.29 10.34 -12.81
CA ARG A 70 3.86 10.26 -14.17
C ARG A 70 4.99 9.25 -14.28
N ALA A 71 5.72 9.00 -13.19
CA ALA A 71 6.71 7.93 -13.08
C ALA A 71 6.09 6.54 -12.80
N GLY A 72 4.77 6.43 -12.71
CA GLY A 72 4.09 5.17 -12.39
C GLY A 72 4.24 4.76 -10.92
N VAL A 73 4.52 5.73 -10.03
CA VAL A 73 4.68 5.52 -8.59
C VAL A 73 3.44 6.03 -7.87
N THR A 74 2.95 5.26 -6.89
CA THR A 74 1.98 5.74 -5.91
C THR A 74 2.63 5.73 -4.54
N LEU A 75 2.65 6.90 -3.89
CA LEU A 75 3.10 7.03 -2.51
C LEU A 75 1.90 7.21 -1.59
N SER A 76 1.87 6.49 -0.47
CA SER A 76 0.81 6.62 0.52
C SER A 76 1.34 6.53 1.94
N TRP A 77 0.82 7.38 2.82
CA TRP A 77 1.02 7.29 4.26
C TRP A 77 -0.26 6.74 4.88
N ARG A 78 -0.15 5.67 5.67
CA ARG A 78 -1.28 4.94 6.26
C ARG A 78 -1.17 4.89 7.78
N LYS A 79 -2.25 5.25 8.46
CA LYS A 79 -2.47 4.99 9.90
C LYS A 79 -3.45 3.85 10.09
N ALA A 80 -3.06 2.85 10.89
CA ALA A 80 -3.89 1.71 11.25
C ALA A 80 -3.74 1.41 12.76
N GLY A 81 -4.69 1.90 13.56
CA GLY A 81 -4.57 1.86 15.02
C GLY A 81 -3.40 2.73 15.49
N ARG A 82 -2.42 2.13 16.19
CA ARG A 82 -1.19 2.81 16.61
C ARG A 82 -0.05 2.74 15.59
N GLY A 83 -0.18 1.88 14.57
CA GLY A 83 0.85 1.71 13.55
C GLY A 83 0.70 2.76 12.44
N MET A 84 1.83 3.29 11.99
CA MET A 84 1.93 4.18 10.83
C MET A 84 2.93 3.58 9.84
N ARG A 85 2.61 3.67 8.55
CA ARG A 85 3.39 3.06 7.49
C ARG A 85 3.39 3.98 6.27
N LEU A 86 4.57 4.14 5.68
CA LEU A 86 4.73 4.76 4.38
C LEU A 86 4.89 3.63 3.36
N SER A 87 4.09 3.68 2.29
CA SER A 87 4.05 2.65 1.26
C SER A 87 4.30 3.27 -0.10
N LEU A 88 5.27 2.71 -0.83
CA LEU A 88 5.55 3.02 -2.23
C LEU A 88 5.10 1.84 -3.08
N LEU A 89 4.29 2.11 -4.11
CA LEU A 89 3.82 1.12 -5.08
C LEU A 89 4.30 1.51 -6.48
N HIS A 90 5.05 0.61 -7.11
CA HIS A 90 5.56 0.76 -8.47
C HIS A 90 5.54 -0.59 -9.19
N GLU A 91 4.96 -0.66 -10.39
CA GLU A 91 4.88 -1.87 -11.23
C GLU A 91 4.45 -3.16 -10.49
N GLY A 92 3.54 -3.06 -9.52
CA GLY A 92 3.04 -4.20 -8.74
C GLY A 92 3.95 -4.63 -7.58
N VAL A 93 5.05 -3.91 -7.34
CA VAL A 93 5.88 -4.03 -6.14
C VAL A 93 5.44 -3.02 -5.12
N ARG A 94 5.20 -3.48 -3.89
CA ARG A 94 5.01 -2.59 -2.75
C ARG A 94 6.21 -2.65 -1.83
N LEU A 95 6.67 -1.48 -1.42
CA LEU A 95 7.62 -1.29 -0.35
C LEU A 95 6.91 -0.62 0.82
N ASP A 96 7.06 -1.20 1.99
CA ASP A 96 6.43 -0.73 3.21
C ASP A 96 7.50 -0.39 4.24
N ALA A 97 7.50 0.85 4.72
CA ALA A 97 8.39 1.33 5.76
C ALA A 97 7.59 1.80 6.99
N ALA A 98 8.02 1.40 8.19
CA ALA A 98 7.41 1.87 9.44
C ALA A 98 7.65 3.37 9.62
N GLN A 99 6.69 4.06 10.25
CA GLN A 99 6.76 5.50 10.51
C GLN A 99 6.47 5.77 11.99
N SER A 100 7.16 6.75 12.55
CA SER A 100 7.00 7.18 13.95
C SER A 100 6.24 8.50 14.09
N GLY A 101 6.13 9.30 13.01
CA GLY A 101 5.47 10.60 12.98
C GLY A 101 4.25 10.67 12.06
N GLU A 102 3.51 11.78 12.17
CA GLU A 102 2.36 12.10 11.30
C GLU A 102 2.78 12.69 9.95
N ASP A 103 4.03 13.15 9.85
CA ASP A 103 4.65 13.59 8.61
C ASP A 103 5.40 12.42 7.94
N PRO A 104 5.28 12.30 6.60
CA PRO A 104 5.93 11.23 5.85
C PRO A 104 7.44 11.43 5.80
N ASP A 105 8.18 10.48 6.36
CA ASP A 105 9.64 10.42 6.26
C ASP A 105 10.07 9.46 5.14
N LEU A 106 10.48 10.04 4.01
CA LEU A 106 10.97 9.28 2.85
C LEU A 106 12.29 8.55 3.14
N SER A 107 13.04 8.98 4.16
CA SER A 107 14.33 8.36 4.49
C SER A 107 14.15 6.89 4.93
N ALA A 108 12.95 6.53 5.38
CA ALA A 108 12.61 5.19 5.82
C ALA A 108 12.68 4.12 4.71
N PHE A 109 12.73 4.48 3.42
CA PHE A 109 12.87 3.53 2.30
C PHE A 109 14.33 3.16 1.96
N GLY A 110 15.31 3.64 2.73
CA GLY A 110 16.72 3.36 2.51
C GLY A 110 17.32 4.11 1.30
N PRO A 111 18.65 4.04 1.12
CA PRO A 111 19.39 4.97 0.28
C PRO A 111 19.10 4.85 -1.23
N ALA A 112 18.86 3.64 -1.75
CA ALA A 112 18.58 3.45 -3.17
C ALA A 112 17.25 4.10 -3.61
N TRP A 113 16.20 3.94 -2.80
CA TRP A 113 14.90 4.56 -3.06
C TRP A 113 14.90 6.05 -2.78
N GLN A 114 15.63 6.50 -1.76
CA GLN A 114 15.84 7.93 -1.54
C GLN A 114 16.47 8.61 -2.76
N ALA A 115 17.55 8.05 -3.32
CA ALA A 115 18.19 8.63 -4.51
C ALA A 115 17.23 8.72 -5.71
N SER A 116 16.42 7.69 -5.91
CA SER A 116 15.39 7.66 -6.97
C SER A 116 14.30 8.70 -6.73
N LEU A 117 13.77 8.78 -5.50
CA LEU A 117 12.75 9.75 -5.12
C LEU A 117 13.26 11.19 -5.20
N THR A 118 14.48 11.48 -4.73
CA THR A 118 15.10 12.81 -4.86
C THR A 118 15.22 13.22 -6.32
N THR A 119 15.63 12.30 -7.20
CA THR A 119 15.72 12.57 -8.64
C THR A 119 14.35 12.86 -9.26
N LEU A 120 13.32 12.11 -8.86
CA LEU A 120 11.95 12.29 -9.36
C LEU A 120 11.29 13.58 -8.85
N LEU A 121 11.52 13.91 -7.58
CA LEU A 121 10.88 15.05 -6.92
C LEU A 121 11.60 16.37 -7.21
N GLN A 122 12.92 16.36 -7.45
CA GLN A 122 13.71 17.58 -7.70
C GLN A 122 13.46 18.67 -6.65
N ASP A 123 13.44 18.28 -5.37
CA ASP A 123 13.10 19.13 -4.22
C ASP A 123 11.67 19.70 -4.21
N ALA A 124 10.79 19.29 -5.13
CA ALA A 124 9.40 19.67 -5.11
C ALA A 124 8.70 19.10 -3.86
N PRO A 125 7.89 19.92 -3.16
CA PRO A 125 7.17 19.48 -1.98
C PRO A 125 6.10 18.44 -2.32
N LEU A 126 5.86 17.53 -1.38
CA LEU A 126 4.75 16.58 -1.44
C LEU A 126 3.51 17.17 -0.77
N TYR A 127 2.38 16.99 -1.44
CA TYR A 127 1.05 17.37 -0.96
C TYR A 127 0.16 16.15 -0.83
N GLU A 128 -0.80 16.22 0.08
CA GLU A 128 -1.90 15.26 0.08
C GLU A 128 -2.84 15.58 -1.08
N ILE A 129 -2.80 14.75 -2.12
CA ILE A 129 -3.65 14.89 -3.31
C ILE A 129 -5.00 14.18 -3.13
N ALA A 130 -5.04 13.16 -2.26
CA ALA A 130 -6.24 12.39 -1.96
C ALA A 130 -6.09 11.66 -0.62
N GLY A 131 -7.21 11.19 -0.07
CA GLY A 131 -7.24 10.37 1.14
C GLY A 131 -8.21 9.20 1.03
N ALA A 132 -8.01 8.19 1.87
CA ALA A 132 -8.93 7.07 2.04
C ALA A 132 -9.31 6.88 3.51
N ARG A 133 -10.57 6.48 3.74
CA ARG A 133 -11.02 5.99 5.05
C ARG A 133 -11.69 4.65 4.84
N LEU A 134 -11.06 3.60 5.33
CA LEU A 134 -11.47 2.22 5.10
C LEU A 134 -11.69 1.49 6.43
N ARG A 135 -12.66 0.58 6.44
CA ARG A 135 -12.75 -0.50 7.40
C ARG A 135 -12.26 -1.75 6.71
N GLN A 136 -11.30 -2.43 7.33
CA GLN A 136 -10.76 -3.69 6.84
C GLN A 136 -11.00 -4.80 7.86
N THR A 137 -11.47 -5.96 7.40
CA THR A 137 -11.47 -7.22 8.14
C THR A 137 -10.87 -8.31 7.29
N THR A 138 -10.22 -9.30 7.90
CA THR A 138 -9.66 -10.43 7.16
C THR A 138 -10.26 -11.75 7.62
N ARG A 139 -10.38 -12.71 6.70
CA ARG A 139 -10.85 -14.09 6.94
C ARG A 139 -10.01 -15.06 6.10
N SER A 140 -9.92 -16.32 6.50
CA SER A 140 -9.32 -17.37 5.67
C SER A 140 -10.37 -18.07 4.80
N PHE A 141 -10.01 -18.46 3.58
CA PHE A 141 -10.87 -19.22 2.68
C PHE A 141 -10.04 -19.91 1.60
N ALA A 142 -10.26 -21.22 1.40
CA ALA A 142 -9.62 -22.00 0.34
C ALA A 142 -8.09 -21.80 0.21
N GLY A 143 -7.39 -21.71 1.35
CA GLY A 143 -5.93 -21.49 1.38
C GLY A 143 -5.48 -20.05 1.09
N ALA A 144 -6.41 -19.13 0.83
CA ALA A 144 -6.17 -17.69 0.69
C ALA A 144 -6.66 -16.91 1.91
N THR A 145 -6.18 -15.68 2.03
CA THR A 145 -6.72 -14.65 2.92
C THR A 145 -7.64 -13.75 2.12
N LEU A 146 -8.90 -13.63 2.56
CA LEU A 146 -9.84 -12.62 2.11
C LEU A 146 -9.65 -11.36 2.96
N CYS A 147 -9.44 -10.22 2.32
CA CYS A 147 -9.44 -8.89 2.92
C CYS A 147 -10.69 -8.16 2.44
N PHE A 148 -11.65 -7.97 3.34
CA PHE A 148 -12.87 -7.21 3.07
C PHE A 148 -12.62 -5.75 3.41
N GLU A 149 -12.83 -4.86 2.43
CA GLU A 149 -12.60 -3.43 2.55
C GLU A 149 -13.85 -2.64 2.19
N ALA A 150 -14.32 -1.81 3.13
CA ALA A 150 -15.46 -0.93 2.92
C ALA A 150 -15.09 0.49 3.34
N GLY A 151 -15.47 1.49 2.55
CA GLY A 151 -15.21 2.89 2.90
C GLY A 151 -15.28 3.81 1.71
N GLN A 152 -14.37 4.77 1.64
CA GLN A 152 -14.32 5.73 0.54
C GLN A 152 -12.92 6.25 0.26
N LEU A 153 -12.70 6.61 -1.00
CA LEU A 153 -11.66 7.54 -1.44
C LEU A 153 -12.25 8.95 -1.52
N SER A 154 -11.43 9.95 -1.24
CA SER A 154 -11.78 11.36 -1.36
C SER A 154 -10.61 12.16 -1.89
N ALA A 155 -10.87 13.07 -2.82
CA ALA A 155 -9.98 14.14 -3.23
C ALA A 155 -10.81 15.43 -3.37
N GLU A 156 -10.19 16.55 -3.74
CA GLU A 156 -10.94 17.79 -4.01
C GLU A 156 -12.03 17.58 -5.08
N GLY A 157 -11.75 16.75 -6.09
CA GLY A 157 -12.67 16.43 -7.20
C GLY A 157 -13.88 15.56 -6.83
N GLY A 158 -13.94 14.99 -5.61
CA GLY A 158 -15.10 14.24 -5.15
C GLY A 158 -14.79 13.02 -4.29
N LYS A 159 -15.76 12.12 -4.20
CA LYS A 159 -15.69 10.90 -3.36
C LYS A 159 -16.10 9.67 -4.17
N ILE A 160 -15.40 8.57 -3.95
CA ILE A 160 -15.73 7.26 -4.52
C ILE A 160 -15.94 6.29 -3.36
N ALA A 161 -17.11 5.66 -3.30
CA ALA A 161 -17.35 4.59 -2.33
C ALA A 161 -16.58 3.33 -2.73
N LEU A 162 -16.00 2.65 -1.75
CA LEU A 162 -15.31 1.38 -1.92
C LEU A 162 -16.05 0.28 -1.15
N ALA A 163 -16.29 -0.82 -1.85
CA ALA A 163 -16.74 -2.08 -1.29
C ALA A 163 -16.06 -3.20 -2.06
N GLU A 164 -14.99 -3.74 -1.50
CA GLU A 164 -14.07 -4.61 -2.23
C GLU A 164 -13.65 -5.80 -1.39
N VAL A 165 -13.34 -6.89 -2.07
CA VAL A 165 -12.65 -8.04 -1.48
C VAL A 165 -11.35 -8.27 -2.22
N GLU A 166 -10.27 -8.39 -1.48
CA GLU A 166 -8.95 -8.73 -1.99
C GLU A 166 -8.56 -10.13 -1.51
N LEU A 167 -8.09 -10.96 -2.44
CA LEU A 167 -7.54 -12.28 -2.17
C LEU A 167 -6.02 -12.19 -2.13
N CYS A 168 -5.43 -12.63 -1.03
CA CYS A 168 -3.98 -12.71 -0.84
C CYS A 168 -3.57 -14.17 -0.58
N GLY A 169 -2.55 -14.67 -1.29
CA GLY A 169 -2.08 -16.04 -1.11
C GLY A 169 -1.18 -16.51 -2.25
N PRO A 170 -0.73 -17.78 -2.22
CA PRO A 170 -0.01 -18.37 -3.34
C PRO A 170 -0.90 -18.46 -4.57
N ALA A 171 -0.29 -18.35 -5.77
CA ALA A 171 -1.03 -18.24 -7.04
C ALA A 171 -2.05 -19.38 -7.26
N THR A 172 -1.70 -20.61 -6.85
CA THR A 172 -2.59 -21.77 -6.93
C THR A 172 -3.84 -21.61 -6.05
N ALA A 173 -3.68 -21.12 -4.82
CA ALA A 173 -4.82 -20.87 -3.92
C ALA A 173 -5.70 -19.70 -4.37
N LEU A 174 -5.12 -18.68 -5.04
CA LEU A 174 -5.88 -17.53 -5.51
C LEU A 174 -6.93 -17.90 -6.56
N ALA A 175 -6.57 -18.75 -7.54
CA ALA A 175 -7.47 -19.17 -8.60
C ALA A 175 -8.65 -19.98 -8.05
N ASP A 176 -8.36 -20.96 -7.19
CA ASP A 176 -9.39 -21.80 -6.55
C ASP A 176 -10.29 -20.98 -5.63
N ALA A 177 -9.72 -20.08 -4.82
CA ALA A 177 -10.49 -19.20 -3.95
C ALA A 177 -11.38 -18.24 -4.74
N ALA A 178 -10.90 -17.68 -5.85
CA ALA A 178 -11.68 -16.79 -6.69
C ALA A 178 -12.84 -17.51 -7.38
N LEU A 179 -12.61 -18.73 -7.90
CA LEU A 179 -13.66 -19.55 -8.49
C LEU A 179 -14.74 -19.91 -7.45
N ALA A 180 -14.31 -20.35 -6.26
CA ALA A 180 -15.24 -20.67 -5.18
C ALA A 180 -16.02 -19.43 -4.69
N LEU A 181 -15.38 -18.27 -4.64
CA LEU A 181 -16.02 -17.00 -4.28
C LEU A 181 -17.02 -16.52 -5.33
N ALA A 182 -16.76 -16.75 -6.63
CA ALA A 182 -17.68 -16.45 -7.71
C ALA A 182 -19.00 -17.24 -7.63
N GLY A 183 -18.98 -18.40 -6.96
CA GLY A 183 -20.20 -19.15 -6.63
C GLY A 183 -21.06 -18.52 -5.52
N GLN A 184 -20.53 -17.51 -4.80
CA GLN A 184 -21.20 -16.86 -3.66
C GLN A 184 -21.68 -15.44 -3.97
N ALA A 185 -21.04 -14.74 -4.91
CA ALA A 185 -21.38 -13.38 -5.28
C ALA A 185 -21.03 -13.09 -6.73
N ALA A 186 -21.72 -12.10 -7.33
CA ALA A 186 -21.32 -11.56 -8.62
C ALA A 186 -20.06 -10.69 -8.43
N LEU A 187 -18.92 -11.19 -8.89
CA LEU A 187 -17.63 -10.53 -8.75
C LEU A 187 -17.31 -9.69 -9.98
N THR A 188 -16.92 -8.43 -9.78
CA THR A 188 -16.34 -7.60 -10.84
C THR A 188 -14.86 -7.44 -10.56
N LEU A 189 -14.00 -7.90 -11.47
CA LEU A 189 -12.55 -7.73 -11.31
C LEU A 189 -12.20 -6.24 -11.21
N GLN A 190 -11.41 -5.89 -10.21
CA GLN A 190 -10.88 -4.54 -10.01
C GLN A 190 -9.36 -4.59 -10.23
N PRO A 191 -8.88 -4.21 -11.43
CA PRO A 191 -7.45 -4.28 -11.76
C PRO A 191 -6.63 -3.17 -11.09
N GLU A 192 -7.27 -2.10 -10.61
CA GLU A 192 -6.57 -0.98 -9.97
C GLU A 192 -6.62 -1.07 -8.43
N CYS A 193 -5.46 -0.96 -7.79
CA CYS A 193 -5.38 -0.69 -6.35
C CYS A 193 -6.08 0.64 -6.00
N PRO A 194 -6.43 0.86 -4.72
CA PRO A 194 -7.04 2.13 -4.27
C PRO A 194 -6.20 3.37 -4.61
N GLY A 195 -4.87 3.28 -4.53
CA GLY A 195 -3.95 4.40 -4.78
C GLY A 195 -4.01 5.00 -6.20
N PRO A 196 -3.82 4.22 -7.28
CA PRO A 196 -4.03 4.71 -8.65
C PRO A 196 -5.40 5.37 -8.88
N ARG A 197 -6.46 4.82 -8.26
CA ARG A 197 -7.80 5.40 -8.33
C ARG A 197 -7.90 6.72 -7.58
N ALA A 198 -7.21 6.85 -6.45
CA ALA A 198 -7.13 8.08 -5.68
C ALA A 198 -6.38 9.19 -6.45
N VAL A 199 -5.26 8.85 -7.10
CA VAL A 199 -4.52 9.76 -8.00
C VAL A 199 -5.42 10.28 -9.12
N ARG A 200 -6.15 9.37 -9.78
CA ARG A 200 -7.10 9.76 -10.84
C ARG A 200 -8.25 10.61 -10.31
N LEU A 201 -8.78 10.30 -9.12
CA LEU A 201 -9.81 11.11 -8.47
C LEU A 201 -9.32 12.53 -8.15
N ALA A 202 -8.02 12.69 -7.89
CA ALA A 202 -7.37 13.98 -7.69
C ALA A 202 -7.06 14.75 -8.99
N GLY A 203 -7.36 14.19 -10.17
CA GLY A 203 -7.07 14.81 -11.46
C GLY A 203 -5.69 14.44 -12.03
N GLY A 204 -4.95 13.53 -11.40
CA GLY A 204 -3.68 13.03 -11.89
C GLY A 204 -3.81 12.14 -13.14
N PRO A 205 -2.67 11.78 -13.77
CA PRO A 205 -2.67 10.98 -14.98
C PRO A 205 -3.19 9.56 -14.73
N MET A 206 -3.70 8.92 -15.79
CA MET A 206 -4.05 7.51 -15.74
C MET A 206 -2.77 6.67 -15.65
N LEU A 207 -2.55 6.02 -14.51
CA LEU A 207 -1.45 5.09 -14.35
C LEU A 207 -1.68 3.85 -15.22
N LYS A 208 -0.61 3.33 -15.82
CA LYS A 208 -0.69 2.09 -16.61
C LYS A 208 -1.26 0.98 -15.72
N PRO A 209 -2.18 0.14 -16.23
CA PRO A 209 -2.67 -1.02 -15.50
C PRO A 209 -1.49 -1.86 -15.03
N GLN A 210 -1.50 -2.26 -13.76
CA GLN A 210 -0.49 -3.15 -13.22
C GLN A 210 -0.61 -4.49 -13.94
N LYS A 211 0.40 -4.86 -14.74
CA LYS A 211 0.46 -6.23 -15.27
C LYS A 211 0.62 -7.17 -14.06
N ALA A 212 -0.10 -8.30 -14.06
CA ALA A 212 0.13 -9.36 -13.08
C ALA A 212 1.63 -9.68 -13.09
N ALA A 213 2.30 -9.52 -11.95
CA ALA A 213 3.75 -9.49 -11.86
C ALA A 213 4.36 -10.74 -12.54
N GLY A 214 5.05 -10.53 -13.67
CA GLY A 214 6.16 -11.38 -14.04
C GLY A 214 7.21 -11.26 -12.93
N ALA A 215 7.91 -12.35 -12.63
CA ALA A 215 9.01 -12.32 -11.68
C ALA A 215 9.94 -11.15 -12.02
N LEU A 216 10.21 -10.29 -11.05
CA LEU A 216 11.18 -9.22 -11.23
C LEU A 216 12.57 -9.82 -11.22
N GLU A 217 13.23 -9.74 -12.37
CA GLU A 217 14.59 -9.21 -12.38
C GLU A 217 14.45 -7.67 -12.46
N GLY A 218 14.93 -6.98 -11.43
CA GLY A 218 15.17 -5.53 -11.44
C GLY A 218 14.01 -4.62 -11.02
N ALA A 219 13.89 -4.34 -9.71
CA ALA A 219 13.82 -2.93 -9.29
C ALA A 219 15.15 -2.23 -9.70
N PRO A 220 15.32 -0.90 -9.66
CA PRO A 220 16.69 -0.37 -9.71
C PRO A 220 17.64 -1.16 -8.80
#